data_AF-A0A1F8GLF1-F1
#
_entry.id   AF-A0A1F8GLF1-F1
#
_cell.length_a   1.000
_cell.length_b   1.000
_cell.length_c   1.000
_cell.angle_alpha   90.00
_cell.angle_beta   90.00
_cell.angle_gamma   90.00
#
_symmetry.space_group_name_H-M   'P 1'
#
loop_
_entity.id
_entity.type
_entity.pdbx_description
1 polymer ?
#
loop_
_entity_poly.entity_id
_entity_poly.type
_entity_poly.pdbx_seq_one_letter_code
_entity_poly.pdbx_strand_id
1 'polypeptide(L)'
;MAQFRKAESGKTAINNGLTFTVDEAQLAKLSQWLQEHDKKNHPNKQEWGAIRGRLKYLFTPTGIGTVVSAKCACGEEVDLTDYDSW
;
A
#
# COMPACT_ATOMS: atom_id res chain seq x y z
N MET A 1 14.77 -10.13 -31.22
CA MET A 1 15.30 -8.98 -30.47
C MET A 1 14.13 -8.27 -29.81
N ALA A 2 13.91 -8.46 -28.51
CA ALA A 2 12.78 -7.86 -27.80
C ALA A 2 13.18 -6.48 -27.26
N GLN A 3 12.40 -5.46 -27.58
CA GLN A 3 12.61 -4.08 -27.12
C GLN A 3 11.92 -3.87 -25.77
N PHE A 4 12.68 -3.43 -24.76
CA PHE A 4 12.16 -3.08 -23.45
C PHE A 4 11.74 -1.60 -23.44
N ARG A 5 10.47 -1.32 -23.11
CA ARG A 5 9.98 0.05 -22.85
C ARG A 5 10.15 0.38 -21.36
N LYS A 6 10.61 1.60 -21.07
CA LYS A 6 10.83 2.12 -19.73
C LYS A 6 9.52 2.08 -18.92
N ALA A 7 9.56 1.48 -17.74
CA ALA A 7 8.48 1.50 -16.77
C ALA A 7 8.58 2.77 -15.92
N GLU A 8 7.52 3.58 -15.95
CA GLU A 8 7.34 4.75 -15.08
C GLU A 8 6.97 4.30 -13.67
N SER A 9 7.31 5.13 -12.68
CA SER A 9 7.38 4.81 -11.26
C SER A 9 6.03 4.51 -10.61
N GLY A 10 5.53 3.29 -10.77
CA GLY A 10 4.41 2.74 -10.02
C GLY A 10 4.58 1.23 -9.91
N LYS A 11 4.66 0.70 -8.69
CA LYS A 11 4.84 -0.75 -8.48
C LYS A 11 3.50 -1.45 -8.72
N THR A 12 3.23 -1.79 -9.97
CA THR A 12 2.06 -2.57 -10.36
C THR A 12 2.32 -4.06 -10.13
N ALA A 13 1.50 -4.71 -9.29
CA ALA A 13 1.45 -6.17 -9.23
C ALA A 13 0.41 -6.66 -10.25
N ILE A 14 0.83 -7.51 -11.18
CA ILE A 14 -0.04 -8.09 -12.23
C ILE A 14 -0.25 -9.58 -11.94
N ASN A 15 -1.52 -9.96 -11.75
CA ASN A 15 -1.97 -11.35 -11.78
C ASN A 15 -3.23 -11.37 -12.69
N ASN A 16 -3.13 -11.99 -13.87
CA ASN A 16 -4.23 -12.14 -14.85
C ASN A 16 -5.00 -10.88 -15.29
N GLY A 17 -4.33 -9.73 -15.43
CA GLY A 17 -4.94 -8.50 -15.98
C GLY A 17 -5.70 -7.63 -14.96
N LEU A 18 -5.71 -8.02 -13.68
CA LEU A 18 -6.16 -7.16 -12.58
C LEU A 18 -4.99 -6.30 -12.11
N THR A 19 -5.11 -4.99 -12.37
CA THR A 19 -4.19 -3.97 -11.88
C THR A 19 -4.83 -3.31 -10.66
N PHE A 20 -4.16 -3.38 -9.51
CA PHE A 20 -4.56 -2.65 -8.32
C PHE A 20 -3.71 -1.38 -8.21
N THR A 21 -4.37 -0.23 -8.16
CA THR A 21 -3.74 1.09 -8.00
C THR A 21 -4.11 1.66 -6.65
N VAL A 22 -3.14 2.31 -6.03
CA VAL A 22 -3.34 3.13 -4.83
C VAL A 22 -3.31 4.59 -5.29
N ASP A 23 -4.35 5.35 -4.98
CA ASP A 23 -4.43 6.76 -5.35
C ASP A 23 -3.58 7.65 -4.42
N GLU A 24 -3.46 8.93 -4.77
CA GLU A 24 -2.67 9.90 -4.00
C GLU A 24 -3.23 10.15 -2.59
N ALA A 25 -4.56 10.11 -2.41
CA ALA A 25 -5.20 10.33 -1.11
C ALA A 25 -4.95 9.14 -0.17
N GLN A 26 -5.03 7.92 -0.69
CA GLN A 26 -4.67 6.68 -0.01
C GLN A 26 -3.19 6.67 0.37
N LEU A 27 -2.31 7.11 -0.53
CA LEU A 27 -0.88 7.28 -0.25
C LEU A 27 -0.63 8.32 0.84
N ALA A 28 -1.33 9.45 0.83
CA ALA A 28 -1.22 10.48 1.86
C ALA A 28 -1.67 9.95 3.24
N LYS A 29 -2.83 9.28 3.29
CA LYS A 29 -3.37 8.64 4.50
C LYS A 29 -2.41 7.60 5.05
N LEU A 30 -1.86 6.75 4.19
CA LEU A 30 -0.85 5.76 4.57
C LEU A 30 0.42 6.42 5.12
N SER A 31 0.91 7.47 4.47
CA SER A 31 2.12 8.19 4.90
C SER A 31 1.95 8.79 6.30
N GLN A 32 0.82 9.44 6.55
CA GLN A 32 0.49 10.00 7.87
C GLN A 32 0.43 8.90 8.93
N TRP A 33 -0.33 7.84 8.66
CA TRP A 33 -0.43 6.70 9.58
C TRP A 33 0.96 6.10 9.87
N LEU A 34 1.80 5.90 8.86
CA LEU A 34 3.15 5.36 9.04
C LEU A 34 4.01 6.23 9.94
N GLN A 35 3.94 7.56 9.82
CA GLN A 35 4.74 8.45 10.66
C GLN A 35 4.37 8.36 12.13
N GLU A 36 3.07 8.34 12.44
CA GLU A 36 2.57 8.24 13.81
C GLU A 36 2.81 6.85 14.39
N HIS A 37 2.50 5.82 13.59
CA HIS A 37 2.68 4.43 13.94
C HIS A 37 4.16 4.08 14.18
N ASP A 38 5.08 4.56 13.34
CA ASP A 38 6.53 4.33 13.51
C ASP A 38 7.04 4.96 14.80
N LYS A 39 6.59 6.18 15.12
CA LYS A 39 6.97 6.86 16.37
C LYS A 39 6.51 6.09 17.61
N LYS A 40 5.30 5.53 17.58
CA LYS A 40 4.68 4.88 18.73
C LYS A 40 5.15 3.44 18.92
N ASN A 41 5.12 2.65 17.85
CA ASN A 41 5.24 1.19 17.92
C ASN A 41 6.62 0.70 17.51
N HIS A 42 7.43 1.53 16.84
CA HIS A 42 8.73 1.11 16.34
C HIS A 42 9.82 2.19 16.50
N PRO A 43 10.16 2.56 17.75
CA PRO A 43 11.19 3.57 18.03
C PRO A 43 12.57 3.18 17.45
N ASN A 44 12.87 1.87 17.38
CA ASN A 44 14.10 1.36 16.79
C ASN A 44 13.88 1.00 15.32
N LYS A 45 14.11 1.97 14.43
CA LYS A 45 13.90 1.90 12.97
C LYS A 45 14.78 0.91 12.19
N GLN A 46 15.57 0.09 12.87
CA GLN A 46 16.72 -0.60 12.27
C GLN A 46 16.39 -1.86 11.46
N GLU A 47 15.18 -2.41 11.52
CA GLU A 47 14.92 -3.76 10.99
C GLU A 47 13.91 -3.87 9.83
N TRP A 48 13.59 -2.79 9.11
CA TRP A 48 12.44 -2.82 8.16
C TRP A 48 12.82 -2.99 6.70
N GLY A 49 14.10 -3.19 6.42
CA GLY A 49 14.66 -3.33 5.08
C GLY A 49 14.55 -2.06 4.24
N ALA A 50 15.23 -2.03 3.10
CA ALA A 50 15.31 -0.85 2.22
C ALA A 50 13.96 -0.42 1.59
N ILE A 51 12.92 -1.25 1.67
CA ILE A 51 11.65 -1.08 0.93
C ILE A 51 10.42 -1.13 1.86
N ARG A 52 10.57 -0.97 3.18
CA ARG A 52 9.46 -1.09 4.14
C ARG A 52 8.73 -2.45 4.03
N GLY A 53 9.50 -3.54 4.00
CA GLY A 53 8.97 -4.91 3.79
C GLY A 53 8.02 -5.42 4.88
N ARG A 54 7.79 -4.64 5.93
CA ARG A 54 6.84 -4.94 7.01
C ARG A 54 5.37 -4.65 6.66
N LEU A 55 5.11 -3.95 5.56
CA LEU A 55 3.75 -3.58 5.16
C LEU A 55 3.17 -4.62 4.20
N LYS A 56 1.97 -5.09 4.52
CA LYS A 56 1.14 -5.93 3.66
C LYS A 56 -0.02 -5.08 3.17
N TYR A 57 -0.18 -4.97 1.86
CA TYR A 57 -1.32 -4.32 1.24
C TYR A 57 -2.38 -5.36 0.92
N LEU A 58 -3.63 -5.10 1.30
CA LEU A 58 -4.76 -5.98 1.07
C LEU A 58 -5.77 -5.25 0.20
N PHE A 59 -6.04 -5.82 -0.97
CA PHE A 59 -7.04 -5.33 -1.91
C PHE A 59 -8.17 -6.35 -1.97
N THR A 60 -9.34 -5.97 -1.48
CA THR A 60 -10.54 -6.81 -1.48
C THR A 60 -11.52 -6.23 -2.49
N PRO A 61 -11.52 -6.71 -3.75
CA PRO A 61 -12.52 -6.31 -4.72
C PRO A 61 -13.89 -6.84 -4.28
N THR A 62 -14.86 -5.96 -4.24
CA THR A 62 -16.27 -6.24 -3.93
C THR A 62 -17.12 -5.85 -5.15
N GLY A 63 -18.39 -6.27 -5.18
CA GLY A 63 -19.30 -5.94 -6.29
C GLY A 63 -19.59 -4.44 -6.46
N ILE A 64 -19.22 -3.61 -5.48
CA ILE A 64 -19.48 -2.16 -5.45
C ILE A 64 -18.20 -1.30 -5.42
N GLY A 65 -17.02 -1.90 -5.42
CA GLY A 65 -15.75 -1.17 -5.28
C GLY A 65 -14.65 -2.03 -4.69
N THR A 66 -13.47 -1.47 -4.43
CA THR A 66 -12.35 -2.20 -3.82
C THR A 66 -12.05 -1.63 -2.44
N VAL A 67 -12.13 -2.49 -1.42
CA VAL A 67 -11.66 -2.15 -0.07
C VAL A 67 -10.15 -2.31 -0.06
N VAL A 68 -9.44 -1.27 0.38
CA VAL A 68 -7.98 -1.24 0.44
C VAL A 68 -7.55 -1.07 1.88
N SER A 69 -6.71 -1.96 2.41
CA SER A 69 -6.11 -1.82 3.73
C SER A 69 -4.61 -2.08 3.71
N ALA A 70 -3.90 -1.52 4.70
CA ALA A 70 -2.47 -1.76 4.90
C ALA A 70 -2.22 -2.25 6.32
N LYS A 71 -1.51 -3.37 6.44
CA LYS A 71 -1.19 -4.02 7.71
C LYS A 71 0.30 -4.02 7.98
N CYS A 72 0.68 -3.60 9.19
CA CYS A 72 2.05 -3.73 9.68
C CYS A 72 2.32 -5.14 10.23
N ALA A 73 3.57 -5.58 10.16
CA ALA A 73 4.06 -6.79 10.81
C ALA A 73 3.80 -6.85 12.33
N CYS A 74 3.63 -5.72 13.04
CA CYS A 74 3.26 -5.73 14.47
C CYS A 74 1.79 -6.08 14.73
N GLY A 75 0.97 -6.16 13.68
CA GLY A 75 -0.44 -6.51 13.77
C GLY A 75 -1.41 -5.35 13.61
N GLU A 76 -0.95 -4.10 13.74
CA GLU A 76 -1.81 -2.92 13.47
C GLU A 76 -2.14 -2.77 11.98
N GLU A 77 -3.32 -2.24 11.72
CA GLU A 77 -3.90 -2.11 10.39
C GLU A 77 -4.55 -0.73 10.22
N VAL A 78 -4.47 -0.19 9.00
CA VAL A 78 -5.15 1.04 8.58
C VAL A 78 -6.04 0.76 7.38
N ASP A 79 -7.28 1.21 7.47
CA ASP A 79 -8.21 1.23 6.34
C ASP A 79 -7.86 2.40 5.42
N LEU A 80 -7.58 2.11 4.16
CA LEU A 80 -7.29 3.08 3.10
C LEU A 80 -8.46 3.21 2.12
N THR A 81 -9.59 2.57 2.37
CA THR A 81 -10.76 2.67 1.48
C THR A 81 -11.25 4.12 1.43
N ASP A 82 -11.45 4.61 0.21
CA ASP A 82 -12.11 5.89 -0.04
C ASP A 82 -13.61 5.63 -0.25
N TYR A 83 -14.40 5.93 0.78
CA TYR A 83 -15.86 5.73 0.75
C TYR A 83 -16.59 6.92 0.12
N ASP A 84 -15.91 8.04 -0.12
CA ASP A 84 -16.53 9.24 -0.70
C ASP A 84 -16.52 9.20 -2.25
N SER A 85 -15.73 8.30 -2.85
CA SER A 85 -15.57 8.13 -4.30
C SER A 85 -16.45 7.03 -4.93
N TRP A 86 -17.69 6.88 -4.47
CA TRP A 86 -18.66 5.86 -4.96
C TRP A 86 -19.72 6.41 -5.92
#